data_AF-A0A821QQA6-F1
#
_entry.id   AF-A0A821QQA6-F1
#
_cell.length_a   1.000
_cell.length_b   1.000
_cell.length_c   1.000
_cell.angle_alpha   90.00
_cell.angle_beta   90.00
_cell.angle_gamma   90.00
#
_symmetry.space_group_name_H-M   'P 1'
#
loop_
_entity.id
_entity.type
_entity.pdbx_description
1 polymer ?
#
loop_
_entity_poly.entity_id
_entity_poly.type
_entity_poly.pdbx_seq_one_letter_code
_entity_poly.pdbx_strand_id
1 'polypeptide(L)'
;MFATKKDFTLLARQISLSSRETAATATETSVPFLVDVYQIRLWKLLNKPEKADVEAIAQTFQCNPQELLHTIVALYDKSLSDIGGETIYSTICEPKVVTILVVYDDPNVVLKQGTMSAIVTNEEDCLDTLLEDVEYPDSVFHKVFSDLSSSESSDEDGDDDDDESDDDNEHDYSIGIGKFLEKIKAGKLNFHKRLIGCLSFQKTTIFPLPAQEEHVLDLQLLACRKKFRGRGIGRHLMK
;
A
#
# COMPACT_ATOMS: atom_id res chain seq x y z
N MET A 1 -6.62 35.99 -3.65
CA MET A 1 -5.41 35.48 -2.98
C MET A 1 -5.79 34.16 -2.33
N PHE A 2 -5.60 33.05 -3.05
CA PHE A 2 -5.88 31.71 -2.52
C PHE A 2 -4.68 31.28 -1.67
N ALA A 3 -4.92 31.09 -0.37
CA ALA A 3 -3.94 30.51 0.52
C ALA A 3 -3.67 29.07 0.07
N THR A 4 -2.44 28.82 -0.37
CA THR A 4 -1.90 27.49 -0.64
C THR A 4 -1.87 26.70 0.67
N LYS A 5 -2.95 25.95 0.94
CA LYS A 5 -2.98 24.95 2.00
C LYS A 5 -1.88 23.93 1.69
N LYS A 6 -1.02 23.65 2.66
CA LYS A 6 0.01 22.62 2.57
C LYS A 6 -0.72 21.26 2.44
N ASP A 7 -0.81 20.75 1.21
CA ASP A 7 -1.60 19.57 0.85
C ASP A 7 -1.00 18.23 1.30
N PHE A 8 0.06 18.25 2.11
CA PHE A 8 0.49 17.08 2.86
C PHE A 8 0.04 17.25 4.30
N THR A 9 -1.05 16.56 4.64
CA THR A 9 -1.44 16.41 6.05
C THR A 9 -1.31 14.93 6.36
N LEU A 10 -0.19 14.56 6.99
CA LEU A 10 -0.09 13.29 7.70
C LEU A 10 -1.03 13.37 8.90
N LEU A 11 -2.32 13.16 8.64
CA LEU A 11 -3.35 13.13 9.67
C LEU A 11 -3.23 11.79 10.38
N ALA A 12 -2.38 11.74 11.40
CA ALA A 12 -2.36 10.62 12.33
C ALA A 12 -3.59 10.74 13.23
N ARG A 13 -4.48 9.75 13.16
CA ARG A 13 -5.55 9.58 14.13
C ARG A 13 -5.37 8.24 14.82
N GLN A 14 -5.09 8.29 16.12
CA GLN A 14 -5.06 7.10 16.95
C GLN A 14 -6.50 6.65 17.22
N ILE A 15 -6.76 5.37 17.01
CA ILE A 15 -8.06 4.75 17.21
C ILE A 15 -7.86 3.51 18.08
N SER A 16 -8.61 3.42 19.18
CA SER A 16 -8.70 2.20 19.97
C SER A 16 -9.74 1.26 19.35
N LEU A 17 -9.31 0.05 19.00
CA LEU A 17 -10.19 -1.01 18.51
C LEU A 17 -10.49 -2.00 19.65
N SER A 18 -11.77 -2.17 19.97
CA SER A 18 -12.25 -3.30 20.76
C SER A 18 -12.95 -4.29 19.83
N SER A 19 -12.63 -5.59 19.95
CA SER A 19 -13.38 -6.60 19.20
C SER A 19 -14.82 -6.61 19.69
N ARG A 20 -15.76 -6.52 18.76
CA ARG A 20 -17.18 -6.61 19.09
C ARG A 20 -17.53 -8.09 19.19
N GLU A 21 -17.63 -8.61 20.41
CA GLU A 21 -18.22 -9.92 20.67
C GLU A 21 -19.62 -9.97 20.05
N THR A 22 -19.83 -10.92 19.14
CA THR A 22 -21.17 -11.32 18.75
C THR A 22 -21.78 -12.04 19.96
N ALA A 23 -22.94 -11.56 20.40
CA ALA A 23 -23.59 -12.00 21.62
C ALA A 23 -24.12 -13.44 21.47
N ALA A 24 -23.27 -14.43 21.72
CA ALA A 24 -23.66 -15.77 22.16
C ALA A 24 -22.40 -16.52 22.61
N THR A 25 -22.18 -16.57 23.92
CA THR A 25 -21.32 -17.54 24.62
C THR A 25 -19.83 -17.62 24.20
N ALA A 26 -18.97 -16.77 24.76
CA ALA A 26 -17.63 -17.15 25.21
C ALA A 26 -16.96 -16.01 25.98
N THR A 27 -16.37 -16.32 27.13
CA THR A 27 -15.60 -15.45 28.01
C THR A 27 -14.20 -15.16 27.45
N GLU A 28 -14.09 -14.61 26.25
CA GLU A 28 -12.80 -14.20 25.69
C GLU A 28 -12.59 -12.70 25.90
N THR A 29 -11.78 -12.36 26.91
CA THR A 29 -11.32 -10.99 27.14
C THR A 29 -10.48 -10.53 25.95
N SER A 30 -11.14 -9.93 24.94
CA SER A 30 -10.46 -9.35 23.79
C SER A 30 -9.68 -8.12 24.23
N VAL A 31 -8.35 -8.23 24.19
CA VAL A 31 -7.46 -7.13 24.53
C VAL A 31 -7.62 -6.04 23.46
N PRO A 32 -7.98 -4.81 23.85
CA PRO A 32 -8.05 -3.70 22.90
C PRO A 32 -6.65 -3.43 22.35
N PHE A 33 -6.55 -3.15 21.05
CA PHE A 33 -5.29 -2.74 20.44
C PHE A 33 -5.44 -1.37 19.78
N LEU A 34 -4.34 -0.61 19.82
CA LEU A 34 -4.26 0.74 19.28
C LEU A 34 -3.78 0.67 17.83
N VAL A 35 -4.50 1.37 16.96
CA VAL A 35 -4.12 1.53 15.56
C VAL A 35 -4.01 3.01 15.23
N ASP A 36 -3.05 3.33 14.39
CA ASP A 36 -2.89 4.65 13.80
C ASP A 36 -3.38 4.62 12.37
N VAL A 37 -4.18 5.61 12.02
CA VAL A 37 -4.66 5.83 10.65
C VAL A 37 -3.87 6.97 10.05
N TYR A 38 -3.33 6.76 8.86
CA TYR A 38 -2.58 7.75 8.08
C TYR A 38 -3.21 7.93 6.72
N GLN A 39 -3.22 9.17 6.22
CA GLN A 39 -3.66 9.49 4.86
C GLN A 39 -2.47 9.99 4.06
N ILE A 40 -2.22 9.39 2.88
CA ILE A 40 -1.04 9.65 2.06
C ILE A 40 -1.44 9.77 0.59
N ARG A 41 -0.81 10.70 -0.13
CA ARG A 41 -0.86 10.79 -1.60
C ARG A 41 0.46 10.29 -2.17
N LEU A 42 0.49 9.03 -2.60
CA LEU A 42 1.71 8.38 -3.07
C LEU A 42 2.32 9.08 -4.29
N TRP A 43 1.50 9.47 -5.25
CA TRP A 43 1.97 10.21 -6.44
C TRP A 43 2.75 11.49 -6.07
N LYS A 44 2.23 12.28 -5.12
CA LYS A 44 2.92 13.51 -4.67
C LYS A 44 4.24 13.16 -4.00
N LEU A 45 4.22 12.15 -3.11
CA LEU A 45 5.40 11.73 -2.36
C LEU A 45 6.52 11.20 -3.28
N LEU A 46 6.18 10.53 -4.38
CA LEU A 46 7.13 9.92 -5.30
C LEU A 46 7.66 10.92 -6.36
N ASN A 47 6.77 11.71 -6.97
CA ASN A 47 7.14 12.57 -8.10
C ASN A 47 7.50 14.01 -7.69
N LYS A 48 6.98 14.48 -6.55
CA LYS A 48 7.24 15.83 -6.02
C LYS A 48 7.55 15.77 -4.52
N PRO A 49 8.59 15.02 -4.11
CA PRO A 49 8.91 14.84 -2.70
C PRO A 49 9.29 16.18 -2.05
N GLU A 50 8.45 16.66 -1.13
CA GLU A 50 8.85 17.74 -0.22
C GLU A 50 9.74 17.14 0.88
N LYS A 51 10.83 17.83 1.24
CA LYS A 51 11.77 17.36 2.26
C LYS A 51 11.07 17.02 3.59
N ALA A 52 10.07 17.82 3.97
CA ALA A 52 9.28 17.61 5.17
C ALA A 52 8.46 16.31 5.11
N ASP A 53 7.88 16.00 3.96
CA ASP A 53 7.06 14.80 3.75
C ASP A 53 7.94 13.55 3.84
N VAL A 54 9.10 13.57 3.17
CA VAL A 54 10.08 12.46 3.21
C VAL A 54 10.59 12.23 4.64
N GLU A 55 10.88 13.30 5.38
CA GLU A 55 11.31 13.21 6.77
C GLU A 55 10.21 12.65 7.68
N ALA A 56 8.96 13.08 7.48
CA ALA A 56 7.81 12.56 8.23
C ALA A 56 7.59 11.06 7.97
N ILE A 57 7.72 10.60 6.72
CA ILE A 57 7.64 9.18 6.34
C ILE A 57 8.78 8.38 7.00
N ALA A 58 10.01 8.89 6.93
CA ALA A 58 11.16 8.23 7.55
C ALA A 58 11.02 8.12 9.07
N GLN A 59 10.52 9.16 9.75
CA GLN A 59 10.30 9.16 11.19
C GLN A 59 9.15 8.23 11.61
N THR A 60 8.04 8.25 10.87
CA THR A 60 6.82 7.50 11.24
C THR A 60 6.95 6.01 10.92
N PHE A 61 7.45 5.70 9.72
CA PHE A 61 7.44 4.35 9.16
C PHE A 61 8.81 3.70 9.16
N GLN A 62 9.89 4.43 9.42
CA GLN A 62 11.27 3.90 9.39
C GLN A 62 11.62 3.27 8.04
N CYS A 63 11.10 3.84 6.96
CA CYS A 63 11.33 3.42 5.59
C CYS A 63 11.37 4.64 4.66
N ASN A 64 11.90 4.45 3.44
CA ASN A 64 11.82 5.48 2.42
C ASN A 64 10.47 5.41 1.66
N PRO A 65 10.09 6.46 0.90
CA PRO A 65 8.84 6.46 0.14
C PRO A 65 8.62 5.27 -0.81
N GLN A 66 9.69 4.78 -1.42
CA GLN A 66 9.64 3.67 -2.37
C GLN A 66 9.39 2.33 -1.66
N GLU A 67 10.01 2.11 -0.50
CA GLU A 67 9.75 0.98 0.38
C GLU A 67 8.32 1.00 0.93
N LEU A 68 7.80 2.20 1.26
CA LEU A 68 6.41 2.38 1.65
C LEU A 68 5.46 1.95 0.51
N LEU A 69 5.71 2.41 -0.71
CA LEU A 69 4.96 2.02 -1.89
C LEU A 69 4.95 0.49 -2.07
N HIS A 70 6.13 -0.14 -2.13
CA HIS A 70 6.23 -1.59 -2.32
C HIS A 70 5.57 -2.38 -1.17
N THR A 71 5.59 -1.86 0.06
CA THR A 71 4.87 -2.46 1.19
C THR A 71 3.36 -2.45 0.97
N ILE A 72 2.81 -1.35 0.46
CA ILE A 72 1.38 -1.21 0.17
C ILE A 72 0.98 -2.14 -0.98
N VAL A 73 1.78 -2.16 -2.04
CA VAL A 73 1.56 -3.06 -3.20
C VAL A 73 1.57 -4.51 -2.77
N ALA A 74 2.57 -4.94 -1.98
CA ALA A 74 2.64 -6.30 -1.48
C ALA A 74 1.41 -6.69 -0.63
N LEU A 75 0.81 -5.73 0.09
CA LEU A 75 -0.42 -5.98 0.83
C LEU A 75 -1.63 -6.15 -0.10
N TYR A 76 -1.75 -5.31 -1.14
CA TYR A 76 -2.82 -5.43 -2.14
C TYR A 76 -2.69 -6.72 -2.93
N ASP A 77 -1.51 -7.00 -3.48
CA ASP A 77 -1.20 -8.20 -4.27
C ASP A 77 -1.55 -9.49 -3.50
N LYS A 78 -1.14 -9.60 -2.23
CA LYS A 78 -1.50 -10.76 -1.39
C LYS A 78 -2.99 -10.83 -1.03
N SER A 79 -3.70 -9.70 -1.01
CA SER A 79 -5.11 -9.64 -0.58
C SER A 79 -6.11 -9.71 -1.75
N LEU A 80 -5.67 -9.35 -2.96
CA LEU A 80 -6.45 -9.15 -4.17
C LEU A 80 -5.77 -9.93 -5.31
N SER A 81 -5.73 -11.26 -5.20
CA SER A 81 -5.03 -12.16 -6.14
C SER A 81 -5.48 -12.03 -7.60
N ASP A 82 -6.66 -11.46 -7.83
CA ASP A 82 -7.26 -11.32 -9.15
C ASP A 82 -6.79 -10.05 -9.87
N ILE A 83 -6.05 -9.17 -9.18
CA ILE A 83 -5.53 -7.90 -9.71
C ILE A 83 -4.02 -8.04 -9.88
N GLY A 84 -3.52 -7.81 -11.11
CA GLY A 84 -2.10 -7.85 -11.39
C GLY A 84 -1.34 -6.70 -10.70
N GLY A 85 -0.08 -6.97 -10.31
CA GLY A 85 0.78 -5.98 -9.64
C GLY A 85 0.92 -4.66 -10.41
N GLU A 86 1.01 -4.71 -11.74
CA GLU A 86 1.06 -3.53 -12.62
C GLU A 86 -0.18 -2.64 -12.45
N THR A 87 -1.38 -3.23 -12.49
CA THR A 87 -2.64 -2.53 -12.25
C THR A 87 -2.68 -1.93 -10.84
N ILE A 88 -2.12 -2.62 -9.84
CA ILE A 88 -2.03 -2.08 -8.47
C ILE A 88 -1.12 -0.85 -8.46
N TYR A 89 0.07 -0.92 -9.08
CA TYR A 89 1.00 0.21 -9.16
C TYR A 89 0.37 1.41 -9.86
N SER A 90 -0.19 1.22 -11.05
CA SER A 90 -0.80 2.30 -11.82
C SER A 90 -1.93 2.96 -11.02
N THR A 91 -2.83 2.16 -10.43
CA THR A 91 -3.96 2.64 -9.64
C THR A 91 -3.52 3.47 -8.42
N ILE A 92 -2.61 2.97 -7.58
CA ILE A 92 -2.25 3.67 -6.33
C ILE A 92 -1.34 4.87 -6.55
N CYS A 93 -0.64 4.90 -7.70
CA CYS A 93 0.22 6.00 -8.10
C CYS A 93 -0.50 7.03 -8.97
N GLU A 94 -1.81 6.92 -9.19
CA GLU A 94 -2.53 7.98 -9.90
C GLU A 94 -2.50 9.33 -9.14
N PRO A 95 -2.37 10.49 -9.83
CA PRO A 95 -2.27 11.80 -9.19
C PRO A 95 -3.44 12.17 -8.26
N LYS A 96 -4.64 11.64 -8.53
CA LYS A 96 -5.87 11.95 -7.79
C LYS A 96 -6.18 10.93 -6.70
N VAL A 97 -5.44 9.82 -6.64
CA VAL A 97 -5.69 8.76 -5.67
C VAL A 97 -5.09 9.12 -4.32
N VAL A 98 -5.89 8.88 -3.29
CA VAL A 98 -5.53 9.03 -1.88
C VAL A 98 -5.55 7.65 -1.25
N THR A 99 -4.48 7.31 -0.53
CA THR A 99 -4.34 6.03 0.15
C THR A 99 -4.37 6.25 1.67
N ILE A 100 -5.31 5.59 2.33
CA ILE A 100 -5.40 5.49 3.79
C ILE A 100 -4.70 4.22 4.24
N LEU A 101 -3.83 4.33 5.24
CA LEU A 101 -3.12 3.23 5.87
C LEU A 101 -3.60 3.06 7.30
N VAL A 102 -3.78 1.81 7.72
CA VAL A 102 -4.00 1.45 9.12
C VAL A 102 -2.79 0.68 9.61
N VAL A 103 -2.13 1.22 10.61
CA VAL A 103 -0.86 0.73 11.13
C VAL A 103 -1.02 0.40 12.61
N TYR A 104 -0.39 -0.68 13.03
CA TYR A 104 -0.34 -1.07 14.43
C TYR A 104 0.69 -0.20 15.19
N ASP A 105 0.26 0.41 16.29
CA ASP A 105 1.04 1.38 17.07
C ASP A 105 2.26 0.71 17.72
N ASP A 106 2.12 -0.49 18.30
CA ASP A 106 3.15 -1.08 19.15
C ASP A 106 4.09 -2.07 18.42
N PRO A 107 5.38 -1.74 18.19
CA PRO A 107 6.36 -2.67 17.61
C PRO A 107 6.84 -3.75 18.61
N ASN A 108 6.62 -3.56 19.91
CA ASN A 108 7.10 -4.42 21.00
C ASN A 108 6.03 -5.36 21.57
N VAL A 109 4.75 -5.12 21.27
CA VAL A 109 3.72 -6.15 21.45
C VAL A 109 3.96 -7.22 20.39
N VAL A 110 4.90 -8.12 20.71
CA VAL A 110 4.77 -9.53 20.37
C VAL A 110 3.37 -9.87 20.85
N LEU A 111 2.42 -9.98 19.91
CA LEU A 111 1.12 -10.60 20.18
C LEU A 111 1.47 -11.94 20.81
N LYS A 112 1.41 -12.01 22.15
CA LYS A 112 1.83 -13.19 22.89
C LYS A 112 0.98 -14.31 22.33
N GLN A 113 1.62 -15.24 21.63
CA GLN A 113 0.99 -16.41 21.02
C GLN A 113 0.12 -17.20 22.03
N GLY A 114 0.27 -16.95 23.34
CA GLY A 114 -0.44 -17.62 24.42
C GLY A 114 -1.90 -17.27 24.69
N THR A 115 -2.47 -16.16 24.18
CA THR A 115 -3.92 -15.88 24.32
C THR A 115 -4.69 -15.94 23.00
N MET A 116 -4.00 -16.19 21.89
CA MET A 116 -4.59 -16.52 20.58
C MET A 116 -4.21 -17.94 20.12
N SER A 117 -3.85 -18.82 21.06
CA SER A 117 -3.29 -20.15 20.79
C SER A 117 -4.25 -21.17 20.17
N ALA A 118 -5.52 -20.82 19.89
CA ALA A 118 -6.46 -21.75 19.27
C ALA A 118 -6.70 -21.49 17.77
N ILE A 119 -6.26 -20.36 17.22
CA ILE A 119 -6.56 -20.01 15.83
C ILE A 119 -5.29 -19.44 15.18
N VAL A 120 -4.61 -20.30 14.40
CA VAL A 120 -3.52 -20.02 13.46
C VAL A 120 -2.10 -20.01 14.04
N THR A 121 -1.55 -21.21 14.24
CA THR A 121 -0.13 -21.52 14.14
C THR A 121 0.29 -21.87 12.70
N ASN A 122 -0.48 -21.47 11.68
CA ASN A 122 0.02 -21.60 10.30
C ASN A 122 0.89 -20.37 10.01
N GLU A 123 2.16 -20.66 9.72
CA GLU A 123 3.22 -19.73 9.32
C GLU A 123 2.94 -19.02 7.97
N GLU A 124 1.71 -19.12 7.44
CA GLU A 124 1.27 -18.67 6.12
C GLU A 124 0.76 -17.20 6.06
N ASP A 125 0.64 -16.53 7.20
CA ASP A 125 -0.02 -15.20 7.27
C ASP A 125 0.94 -14.01 7.46
N CYS A 126 2.24 -14.27 7.44
CA CYS A 126 3.24 -13.23 7.37
C CYS A 126 3.51 -12.84 5.91
N LEU A 127 3.98 -11.60 5.70
CA LEU A 127 4.65 -11.27 4.45
C LEU A 127 5.94 -12.13 4.26
N ASP A 128 6.32 -12.90 5.27
CA ASP A 128 7.38 -13.90 5.21
C ASP A 128 7.03 -15.07 4.27
N THR A 129 5.75 -15.38 4.03
CA THR A 129 5.34 -16.34 2.98
C THR A 129 5.60 -15.77 1.57
N LEU A 130 5.62 -14.44 1.41
CA LEU A 130 6.11 -13.77 0.19
C LEU A 130 7.65 -13.86 0.07
N LEU A 131 8.37 -14.46 1.03
CA LEU A 131 9.81 -14.68 0.99
C LEU A 131 10.17 -16.16 0.92
N GLU A 132 9.36 -17.04 1.52
CA GLU A 132 9.54 -18.50 1.51
C GLU A 132 8.95 -19.16 0.25
N ASP A 133 7.90 -18.60 -0.37
CA ASP A 133 7.37 -19.07 -1.66
C ASP A 133 8.02 -18.39 -2.88
N VAL A 134 9.16 -17.70 -2.70
CA VAL A 134 9.98 -17.15 -3.81
C VAL A 134 11.09 -18.13 -4.21
N GLU A 135 10.79 -19.42 -4.22
CA GLU A 135 11.09 -20.20 -5.42
C GLU A 135 9.92 -19.91 -6.36
N TYR A 136 9.99 -18.85 -7.19
CA TYR A 136 8.95 -18.53 -8.17
C TYR A 136 8.61 -19.79 -9.00
N PRO A 137 7.49 -20.51 -8.75
CA PRO A 137 7.02 -21.48 -9.71
C PRO A 137 6.04 -20.70 -10.59
N ASP A 138 6.52 -20.22 -11.73
CA ASP A 138 5.65 -19.72 -12.81
C ASP A 138 4.67 -18.59 -12.43
N SER A 139 5.15 -17.51 -11.81
CA SER A 139 4.46 -16.23 -12.03
C SER A 139 4.51 -15.95 -13.54
N VAL A 140 3.35 -15.78 -14.17
CA VAL A 140 3.18 -15.52 -15.62
C VAL A 140 4.07 -14.38 -16.13
N PHE A 141 4.52 -13.50 -15.22
CA PHE A 141 5.40 -12.39 -15.53
C PHE A 141 6.91 -12.71 -15.53
N HIS A 142 7.36 -13.84 -14.97
CA HIS A 142 8.79 -14.20 -14.94
C HIS A 142 9.36 -14.47 -16.35
N LYS A 143 8.53 -14.90 -17.30
CA LYS A 143 8.93 -15.08 -18.71
C LYS A 143 8.83 -13.81 -19.55
N VAL A 144 8.08 -12.81 -19.10
CA VAL A 144 7.85 -11.59 -19.89
C VAL A 144 8.98 -10.57 -19.68
N PHE A 145 9.70 -10.64 -18.55
CA PHE A 145 10.76 -9.69 -18.22
C PHE A 145 12.19 -10.29 -18.22
N SER A 146 12.35 -11.57 -18.60
CA SER A 146 13.69 -12.18 -18.70
C SER A 146 14.49 -11.74 -19.93
N ASP A 147 13.86 -11.06 -20.89
CA ASP A 147 14.47 -10.74 -22.17
C ASP A 147 15.07 -9.31 -22.22
N LEU A 148 14.98 -8.54 -21.12
CA LEU A 148 15.48 -7.15 -21.05
C LEU A 148 16.91 -7.01 -20.48
N SER A 149 17.63 -8.11 -20.30
CA SER A 149 19.07 -8.03 -20.02
C SER A 149 19.90 -8.55 -21.20
N SER A 150 20.49 -7.61 -21.94
CA SER A 150 21.64 -7.75 -22.85
C SER A 150 21.34 -7.90 -24.35
N SER A 151 21.36 -6.76 -25.06
CA SER A 151 22.09 -6.66 -26.32
C SER A 151 22.51 -5.22 -26.58
N GLU A 152 23.83 -5.00 -26.60
CA GLU A 152 24.44 -3.79 -27.12
C GLU A 152 24.43 -3.79 -28.66
N SER A 153 24.31 -2.57 -29.21
CA SER A 153 24.68 -2.13 -30.58
C SER A 153 23.83 -2.59 -31.76
N SER A 154 23.21 -1.62 -32.44
CA SER A 154 23.54 -1.30 -33.83
C SER A 154 22.97 0.06 -34.25
N ASP A 155 23.82 0.85 -34.88
CA ASP A 155 23.56 2.17 -35.47
C ASP A 155 22.55 2.10 -36.62
N GLU A 156 21.53 2.96 -36.61
CA GLU A 156 20.76 3.34 -37.80
C GLU A 156 20.46 4.85 -37.76
N ASP A 157 21.14 5.57 -38.67
CA ASP A 157 20.81 6.94 -39.07
C ASP A 157 19.44 6.95 -39.77
N GLY A 158 18.47 7.68 -39.22
CA GLY A 158 17.13 7.79 -39.77
C GLY A 158 16.42 9.08 -39.34
N ASP A 159 16.46 10.05 -40.26
CA ASP A 159 15.69 11.30 -40.42
C ASP A 159 14.76 11.81 -39.31
N ASP A 160 15.03 13.05 -38.90
CA ASP A 160 14.15 14.00 -38.20
C ASP A 160 12.81 14.16 -38.96
N ASP A 161 11.73 13.65 -38.37
CA ASP A 161 10.39 14.20 -38.55
C ASP A 161 9.81 14.53 -37.17
N ASP A 162 9.54 15.81 -36.96
CA ASP A 162 8.88 16.41 -35.81
C ASP A 162 7.55 15.71 -35.48
N ASP A 163 7.56 14.83 -34.48
CA ASP A 163 6.35 14.44 -33.75
C ASP A 163 6.52 14.90 -32.30
N GLU A 164 5.74 15.91 -31.91
CA GLU A 164 5.46 16.24 -30.51
C GLU A 164 4.73 15.05 -29.88
N SER A 165 5.46 13.96 -29.62
CA SER A 165 4.96 12.86 -28.81
C SER A 165 4.78 13.41 -27.41
N ASP A 166 3.52 13.57 -27.00
CA ASP A 166 3.12 13.63 -25.60
C ASP A 166 3.97 12.59 -24.85
N ASP A 167 4.95 13.09 -24.11
CA ASP A 167 5.93 12.33 -23.34
C ASP A 167 5.17 11.71 -22.16
N ASP A 168 4.34 10.71 -22.47
CA ASP A 168 3.73 9.73 -21.58
C ASP A 168 4.87 8.87 -21.02
N ASN A 169 5.75 9.53 -20.25
CA ASN A 169 6.74 8.91 -19.39
C ASN A 169 5.98 8.14 -18.30
N GLU A 170 5.45 6.98 -18.68
CA GLU A 170 4.82 6.03 -17.79
C GLU A 170 5.88 5.60 -16.77
N HIS A 171 5.82 6.21 -15.59
CA HIS A 171 6.81 5.98 -14.54
C HIS A 171 6.73 4.53 -14.09
N ASP A 172 7.75 3.73 -14.40
CA ASP A 172 7.87 2.38 -13.87
C ASP A 172 8.17 2.43 -12.36
N TYR A 173 7.10 2.37 -11.57
CA TYR A 173 7.18 2.35 -10.11
C TYR A 173 7.59 0.98 -9.54
N SER A 174 7.77 -0.05 -10.39
CA SER A 174 8.23 -1.37 -9.96
C SER A 174 9.74 -1.42 -9.72
N ILE A 175 10.48 -0.44 -10.25
CA ILE A 175 11.92 -0.29 -10.04
C ILE A 175 12.21 -0.34 -8.53
N GLY A 176 13.20 -1.16 -8.13
CA GLY A 176 13.61 -1.27 -6.73
C GLY A 176 12.92 -2.37 -5.92
N ILE A 177 11.94 -3.08 -6.49
CA ILE A 177 11.27 -4.21 -5.81
C ILE A 177 12.26 -5.29 -5.33
N GLY A 178 13.31 -5.60 -6.11
CA GLY A 178 14.35 -6.56 -5.72
C GLY A 178 15.09 -6.12 -4.44
N LYS A 179 15.53 -4.86 -4.37
CA LYS A 179 16.19 -4.29 -3.18
C LYS A 179 15.25 -4.25 -1.97
N PHE A 180 13.97 -4.01 -2.20
CA PHE A 180 12.95 -4.06 -1.17
C PHE A 180 12.79 -5.47 -0.59
N LEU A 181 12.69 -6.50 -1.44
CA LEU A 181 12.61 -7.89 -1.02
C LEU A 181 13.86 -8.32 -0.23
N GLU A 182 15.06 -7.95 -0.68
CA GLU A 182 16.30 -8.20 0.06
C GLU A 182 16.29 -7.58 1.46
N LYS A 183 15.75 -6.37 1.61
CA LYS A 183 15.63 -5.70 2.92
C LYS A 183 14.63 -6.36 3.84
N ILE A 184 13.52 -6.88 3.31
CA ILE A 184 12.57 -7.68 4.09
C ILE A 184 13.24 -8.98 4.53
N LYS A 185 13.90 -9.71 3.64
CA LYS A 185 14.65 -10.94 3.97
C LYS A 185 15.71 -10.70 5.03
N ALA A 186 16.40 -9.57 4.96
CA ALA A 186 17.39 -9.15 5.96
C ALA A 186 16.78 -8.66 7.29
N GLY A 187 15.44 -8.61 7.42
CA GLY A 187 14.75 -8.11 8.61
C GLY A 187 14.95 -6.62 8.87
N LYS A 188 15.41 -5.85 7.88
CA LYS A 188 15.73 -4.42 8.02
C LYS A 188 14.51 -3.52 7.88
N LEU A 189 13.43 -4.02 7.28
CA LEU A 189 12.20 -3.27 7.08
C LEU A 189 11.11 -3.76 8.02
N ASN A 190 10.84 -3.05 9.12
CA ASN A 190 9.82 -3.47 10.09
C ASN A 190 8.41 -2.99 9.75
N PHE A 191 8.29 -1.97 8.91
CA PHE A 191 7.00 -1.35 8.58
C PHE A 191 5.99 -2.33 8.03
N HIS A 192 6.43 -3.26 7.17
CA HIS A 192 5.55 -4.28 6.61
C HIS A 192 4.86 -5.08 7.70
N LYS A 193 5.49 -5.38 8.85
CA LYS A 193 4.85 -6.14 9.94
C LYS A 193 3.77 -5.32 10.65
N ARG A 194 3.91 -3.99 10.68
CA ARG A 194 2.98 -3.06 11.33
C ARG A 194 1.78 -2.69 10.46
N LEU A 195 1.89 -2.73 9.13
CA LEU A 195 0.78 -2.44 8.24
C LEU A 195 -0.33 -3.50 8.39
N ILE A 196 -1.55 -3.06 8.68
CA ILE A 196 -2.73 -3.91 8.93
C ILE A 196 -3.63 -3.95 7.70
N GLY A 197 -3.91 -2.78 7.14
CA GLY A 197 -4.85 -2.58 6.04
C GLY A 197 -4.59 -1.28 5.31
N CYS A 198 -5.07 -1.22 4.08
CA CYS A 198 -5.00 -0.04 3.23
C CYS A 198 -6.31 0.12 2.43
N LEU A 199 -6.65 1.36 2.14
CA LEU A 199 -7.75 1.75 1.26
C LEU A 199 -7.26 2.84 0.33
N SER A 200 -7.39 2.64 -0.98
CA SER A 200 -7.08 3.64 -1.99
C SER A 200 -8.38 4.07 -2.68
N PHE A 201 -8.59 5.38 -2.75
CA PHE A 201 -9.80 5.95 -3.34
C PHE A 201 -9.50 7.24 -4.10
N GLN A 202 -10.39 7.59 -5.02
CA GLN A 202 -10.35 8.81 -5.78
C GLN A 202 -11.60 9.65 -5.46
N LYS A 203 -11.43 10.95 -5.20
CA LYS A 203 -12.57 11.87 -5.06
C LYS A 203 -12.93 12.41 -6.44
N THR A 204 -14.13 12.11 -6.90
CA THR A 204 -14.65 12.55 -8.19
C THR A 204 -15.88 13.41 -7.99
N THR A 205 -16.00 14.48 -8.77
CA THR A 205 -17.23 15.28 -8.82
C THR A 205 -18.02 14.84 -10.04
N ILE A 206 -19.26 14.44 -9.84
CA ILE A 206 -20.20 14.12 -10.92
C ILE A 206 -21.30 15.17 -10.98
N PHE A 207 -21.83 15.37 -12.19
CA PHE A 207 -22.92 16.32 -12.46
C PHE A 207 -24.11 15.55 -13.05
N PRO A 208 -24.95 14.91 -12.22
CA PRO A 208 -26.08 14.12 -12.72
C PRO A 208 -27.14 15.00 -13.42
N LEU A 209 -27.23 16.27 -13.04
CA LEU A 209 -28.12 17.27 -13.65
C LEU A 209 -27.39 18.61 -13.79
N PRO A 210 -27.77 19.49 -14.75
CA PRO A 210 -27.23 20.83 -14.84
C PRO A 210 -27.41 21.58 -13.51
N ALA A 211 -26.32 22.16 -12.99
CA ALA A 211 -26.24 22.87 -11.71
C ALA A 211 -26.36 22.02 -10.42
N GLN A 212 -26.33 20.68 -10.51
CA GLN A 212 -26.22 19.80 -9.35
C GLN A 212 -24.81 19.20 -9.29
N GLU A 213 -24.01 19.63 -8.32
CA GLU A 213 -22.68 19.08 -8.04
C GLU A 213 -22.78 18.00 -6.96
N GLU A 214 -22.38 16.77 -7.28
CA GLU A 214 -22.28 15.69 -6.30
C GLU A 214 -20.83 15.21 -6.20
N HIS A 215 -20.34 15.07 -4.97
CA HIS A 215 -19.03 14.50 -4.72
C HIS A 215 -19.17 13.02 -4.40
N VAL A 216 -18.55 12.19 -5.24
CA VAL A 216 -18.49 10.74 -5.09
C VAL A 216 -17.06 10.35 -4.71
N LEU A 217 -16.95 9.41 -3.76
CA LEU A 217 -15.70 8.74 -3.45
C LEU A 217 -15.69 7.40 -4.19
N ASP A 218 -14.82 7.30 -5.18
CA ASP A 218 -14.63 6.07 -5.95
C ASP A 218 -13.57 5.21 -5.26
N LEU A 219 -14.01 4.09 -4.67
CA LEU A 219 -13.13 3.18 -3.94
C LEU A 219 -12.44 2.24 -4.95
N GLN A 220 -11.13 2.45 -5.14
CA GLN A 220 -10.34 1.71 -6.12
C GLN A 220 -9.87 0.37 -5.57
N LEU A 221 -9.18 0.40 -4.42
CA LEU A 221 -8.60 -0.79 -3.81
C LEU A 221 -8.86 -0.79 -2.30
N LEU A 222 -9.17 -1.95 -1.74
CA LEU A 222 -9.34 -2.16 -0.30
C LEU A 222 -8.73 -3.49 0.11
N ALA A 223 -7.73 -3.46 0.99
CA ALA A 223 -7.09 -4.67 1.48
C ALA A 223 -6.90 -4.62 3.00
N CYS A 224 -7.01 -5.80 3.62
CA CYS A 224 -6.72 -6.01 5.02
C CYS A 224 -6.17 -7.43 5.20
N ARG A 225 -5.14 -7.52 6.03
CA ARG A 225 -4.50 -8.79 6.41
C ARG A 225 -5.50 -9.77 7.03
N LYS A 226 -5.38 -11.05 6.66
CA LYS A 226 -6.33 -12.10 7.05
C LYS A 226 -6.50 -12.17 8.58
N LYS A 227 -5.41 -12.21 9.35
CA LYS A 227 -5.45 -12.19 10.83
C LYS A 227 -6.22 -11.05 11.50
N PHE A 228 -6.47 -9.96 10.79
CA PHE A 228 -7.23 -8.82 11.32
C PHE A 228 -8.64 -8.67 10.72
N ARG A 229 -9.05 -9.56 9.80
CA ARG A 229 -10.43 -9.62 9.31
C ARG A 229 -11.39 -9.89 10.47
N GLY A 230 -12.62 -9.37 10.38
CA GLY A 230 -13.62 -9.46 11.46
C GLY A 230 -13.41 -8.48 12.63
N ARG A 231 -12.28 -7.76 12.71
CA ARG A 231 -12.00 -6.81 13.80
C ARG A 231 -12.51 -5.38 13.55
N GLY A 232 -13.41 -5.21 12.58
CA GLY A 232 -14.03 -3.91 12.29
C GLY A 232 -13.14 -2.89 11.58
N ILE A 233 -11.93 -3.25 11.11
CA ILE A 233 -10.99 -2.31 10.45
C ILE A 233 -11.61 -1.61 9.25
N GLY A 234 -12.42 -2.31 8.44
CA GLY A 234 -13.12 -1.69 7.30
C GLY A 234 -14.00 -0.51 7.73
N ARG A 235 -14.62 -0.56 8.91
CA ARG A 235 -15.40 0.55 9.46
C ARG A 235 -14.53 1.76 9.79
N HIS A 236 -13.25 1.56 10.11
CA HIS A 236 -12.32 2.64 10.40
C HIS A 236 -11.69 3.23 9.15
N LEU A 237 -11.51 2.42 8.11
CA LEU A 237 -11.07 2.89 6.79
C LEU A 237 -12.12 3.76 6.08
N MET A 238 -13.42 3.51 6.32
CA MET A 238 -14.53 4.20 5.65
C MET A 238 -15.13 5.38 6.44
N LYS A 239 -14.54 5.77 7.57
CA LYS A 239 -15.07 6.80 8.49
C LYS A 239 -14.40 8.14 8.32
#